data_AF-A0AAI8VMT0-F1
#
_entry.id   AF-A0AAI8VMT0-F1
#
_cell.length_a   1.000
_cell.length_b   1.000
_cell.length_c   1.000
_cell.angle_alpha   90.00
_cell.angle_beta   90.00
_cell.angle_gamma   90.00
#
_symmetry.space_group_name_H-M   'P 1'
#
loop_
_entity.id
_entity.type
_entity.pdbx_description
1 polymer ?
#
loop_
_entity_poly.entity_id
_entity_poly.type
_entity_poly.pdbx_seq_one_letter_code
_entity_poly.pdbx_strand_id
1 'polypeptide(L)' 'MHLMYTIDDSGKRTYTLKKVLGGEVTKSAHPARFSPDDKWSRQRVTLKKRFGLLLTQQKNKIAENQ' A
#
# COMPACT_ATOMS: atom_id res chain seq x y z
N MET A 1 -15.35 2.41 -6.21
CA MET A 1 -15.11 1.93 -4.83
C MET A 1 -15.25 3.10 -3.86
N HIS A 2 -16.24 3.04 -2.98
CA HIS A 2 -16.57 4.14 -2.05
C HIS A 2 -15.98 3.95 -0.65
N LEU A 3 -15.58 2.72 -0.29
CA LEU A 3 -15.00 2.45 1.02
C LEU A 3 -13.57 2.98 1.09
N MET A 4 -13.32 3.85 2.06
CA MET A 4 -12.05 4.49 2.33
C MET A 4 -11.56 4.14 3.73
N TYR A 5 -10.28 4.41 4.03
CA TYR A 5 -9.72 4.24 5.36
C TYR A 5 -8.58 5.23 5.67
N THR A 6 -8.34 5.43 6.96
CA THR A 6 -7.10 6.00 7.54
C THR A 6 -6.45 4.97 8.46
N ILE A 7 -5.19 5.19 8.85
CA ILE A 7 -4.46 4.32 9.78
C ILE A 7 -4.43 5.02 11.14
N ASP A 8 -4.88 4.34 12.19
CA ASP A 8 -4.80 4.84 13.56
C ASP A 8 -3.40 4.68 14.16
N ASP A 9 -3.18 5.24 15.36
CA ASP A 9 -1.89 5.17 16.07
C ASP A 9 -1.46 3.73 16.39
N SER A 10 -2.39 2.78 16.41
CA SER A 10 -2.13 1.35 16.62
C SER A 10 -1.82 0.61 15.31
N GLY A 11 -1.83 1.29 14.17
CA GLY A 11 -1.61 0.71 12.85
C GLY A 11 -2.83 0.00 12.25
N LYS A 12 -4.00 0.08 12.88
CA LYS A 12 -5.25 -0.54 12.41
C LYS A 12 -6.00 0.43 11.49
N ARG A 13 -6.80 -0.13 10.57
CA ARG A 13 -7.60 0.64 9.61
C ARG A 13 -8.90 1.11 10.25
N THR A 14 -9.15 2.41 10.19
CA THR A 14 -10.46 3.02 10.50
C THR A 14 -11.19 3.31 9.20
N TYR A 15 -12.35 2.67 8.98
CA TYR A 15 -13.08 2.80 7.72
C TYR A 15 -14.03 3.98 7.70
N THR A 16 -14.21 4.57 6.52
CA THR A 16 -15.12 5.70 6.29
C THR A 16 -15.53 5.77 4.82
N LEU A 17 -16.59 6.53 4.53
CA LEU A 17 -16.99 6.88 3.15
C LEU A 17 -16.51 8.28 2.75
N LYS A 18 -15.99 9.07 3.70
CA LYS A 18 -15.49 10.43 3.46
C LYS A 18 -14.15 10.39 2.73
N LYS A 19 -13.91 11.36 1.83
CA LYS A 19 -12.64 11.54 1.11
C LYS A 19 -11.57 12.27 1.93
N VAL A 20 -12.01 13.06 2.91
CA VAL A 20 -11.15 13.76 3.87
C VAL A 20 -11.72 13.54 5.26
N LEU A 21 -10.87 13.19 6.21
CA LEU A 21 -11.23 12.99 7.61
C LEU A 21 -10.17 13.68 8.48
N GLY A 22 -10.57 14.65 9.32
CA GLY A 22 -9.64 15.34 10.22
C GLY A 22 -8.49 16.08 9.51
N GLY A 23 -8.67 16.50 8.25
CA GLY A 23 -7.62 17.12 7.43
C GLY A 23 -6.74 16.12 6.66
N GLU A 24 -6.83 14.82 6.94
CA GLU A 24 -6.13 13.77 6.19
C GLU A 24 -6.97 13.28 5.00
N VAL A 25 -6.32 13.11 3.85
CA VAL A 25 -6.94 12.47 2.67
C VAL A 25 -7.01 10.97 2.87
N THR A 26 -8.21 10.40 2.80
CA THR A 26 -8.43 8.97 3.04
C THR A 26 -8.02 8.12 1.83
N LYS A 27 -7.60 6.88 2.09
CA LYS A 27 -7.13 5.93 1.06
C LYS A 27 -8.21 4.92 0.70
N SER A 28 -8.22 4.41 -0.53
CA SER A 28 -9.16 3.34 -0.93
C SER A 28 -8.92 2.09 -0.11
N ALA A 29 -9.98 1.53 0.49
CA ALA A 29 -9.90 0.27 1.25
C ALA A 29 -9.62 -0.94 0.35
N HIS A 30 -9.88 -0.81 -0.94
CA HIS A 30 -9.75 -1.88 -1.92
C HIS A 30 -8.43 -1.77 -2.69
N PRO A 31 -7.76 -2.91 -2.96
CA PRO A 31 -6.51 -2.93 -3.73
C PRO A 31 -6.76 -2.52 -5.18
N ALA A 32 -5.69 -2.08 -5.86
CA ALA A 32 -5.72 -1.90 -7.30
C ALA A 32 -5.98 -3.24 -8.01
N ARG A 33 -6.77 -3.21 -9.09
CA ARG A 33 -7.12 -4.39 -9.88
C ARG A 33 -5.86 -5.01 -10.48
N PHE A 34 -5.71 -6.33 -10.31
CA PHE A 34 -4.69 -7.11 -11.01
C PHE A 34 -5.14 -7.40 -12.45
N SER A 35 -4.21 -7.30 -13.40
CA SER A 35 -4.42 -7.71 -14.79
C SER A 35 -3.25 -8.58 -15.23
N PRO A 36 -3.47 -9.80 -15.74
CA PRO A 36 -2.39 -10.63 -16.28
C PRO A 36 -1.67 -9.98 -17.47
N ASP A 37 -2.39 -9.18 -18.25
CA ASP A 37 -1.97 -8.49 -19.47
C ASP A 37 -1.42 -7.07 -19.21
N ASP A 38 -1.05 -6.76 -17.96
CA ASP A 38 -0.56 -5.44 -17.59
C ASP A 38 0.78 -5.07 -18.26
N LYS A 39 0.67 -4.25 -19.31
CA LYS A 39 1.79 -3.71 -20.10
C LYS A 39 2.76 -2.86 -19.28
N TRP A 40 2.35 -2.34 -18.12
CA TRP A 40 3.15 -1.45 -17.27
C TRP A 40 3.84 -2.15 -16.10
N SER A 41 3.82 -3.49 -16.10
CA SER A 41 4.46 -4.33 -15.08
C SER A 41 5.96 -4.03 -14.92
N ARG A 42 6.69 -3.86 -16.03
CA ARG A 42 8.13 -3.51 -16.02
C ARG A 42 8.39 -2.21 -15.27
N GLN A 43 7.64 -1.16 -15.59
CA GLN A 43 7.78 0.18 -15.01
C GLN A 43 7.50 0.15 -13.50
N ARG A 44 6.45 -0.58 -13.09
CA ARG A 44 6.13 -0.78 -11.66
C ARG A 44 7.27 -1.45 -10.91
N VAL A 45 7.88 -2.50 -11.48
CA VAL A 45 9.01 -3.20 -10.85
C VAL A 45 10.25 -2.30 -10.79
N THR A 46 10.57 -1.57 -11.85
CA THR A 46 11.70 -0.63 -11.87
C THR A 46 11.55 0.47 -10.83
N LEU A 47 10.35 1.03 -10.66
CA LEU A 47 10.07 2.04 -9.65
C LEU A 47 10.23 1.48 -8.23
N LYS A 48 9.67 0.30 -7.96
CA LYS A 48 9.85 -0.38 -6.66
C LYS A 48 11.32 -0.64 -6.36
N LYS A 49 12.10 -1.07 -7.36
CA LYS A 49 13.54 -1.32 -7.21
C LYS A 49 14.32 -0.06 -6.84
N ARG A 50 13.99 1.07 -7.49
CA ARG A 50 14.63 2.37 -7.24
C ARG A 50 14.46 2.84 -5.80
N PHE A 51 13.30 2.58 -5.20
CA PHE A 51 12.99 2.97 -3.83
C PHE A 51 13.26 1.87 -2.78
N GLY A 52 13.91 0.76 -3.15
CA GLY A 52 14.19 -0.32 -2.20
C GLY A 52 12.94 -1.05 -1.69
N LEU A 53 11.83 -1.00 -2.42
CA LEU A 53 10.53 -1.54 -2.01
C LEU A 53 10.31 -2.99 -2.45
N LEU A 54 11.28 -3.61 -3.14
CA LEU A 54 11.21 -5.04 -3.43
C LEU A 54 11.44 -5.84 -2.16
N LEU A 55 10.70 -6.94 -1.99
CA LEU A 55 10.86 -7.84 -0.85
C LEU A 55 12.30 -8.37 -0.73
N THR A 56 12.99 -8.57 -1.86
CA THR A 56 14.39 -8.99 -1.91
C THR A 56 15.39 -7.91 -1.46
N GLN A 57 14.97 -6.65 -1.38
CA GLN A 57 15.79 -5.54 -0.90
C GLN A 57 15.52 -5.20 0.58
N GLN A 58 14.39 -5.66 1.11
CA GLN A 58 14.01 -5.39 2.50
C GLN A 58 14.69 -6.41 3.43
N LYS A 59 15.07 -5.95 4.62
CA LYS A 59 15.62 -6.83 5.64
C LYS A 59 14.59 -7.88 6.04
N ASN A 60 15.08 -9.09 6.27
CA ASN A 60 14.22 -10.22 6.59
C ASN A 60 13.72 -10.07 8.03
N LYS A 61 12.53 -9.47 8.20
CA LYS A 61 11.95 -9.17 9.53
C LYS A 61 11.80 -10.40 10.43
N ILE A 62 11.76 -11.60 9.86
CA ILE A 62 11.70 -12.87 10.58
C ILE A 62 13.06 -13.23 11.19
N ALA A 63 14.17 -12.92 10.50
CA ALA A 63 15.51 -13.19 10.98
C ALA A 63 16.02 -12.14 11.98
N GLU A 64 15.47 -10.93 11.97
CA GLU A 64 15.86 -9.85 12.89
C GLU A 64 15.17 -9.94 14.27
N ASN A 65 14.09 -10.70 14.38
CA ASN A 65 13.32 -10.89 15.62
C ASN A 65 13.58 -12.26 16.28
N GLN A 66 14.64 -12.97 15.86
CA GLN A 66 15.14 -14.20 16.48
C GLN A 66 16.41 -13.91 17.27
#